data_AF-A0A7J7SRK3-F1
#
_entry.id   AF-A0A7J7SRK3-F1
#
_cell.length_a   1.000
_cell.length_b   1.000
_cell.length_c   1.000
_cell.angle_alpha   90.00
_cell.angle_beta   90.00
_cell.angle_gamma   90.00
#
_symmetry.space_group_name_H-M   'P 1'
#
loop_
_entity.id
_entity.type
_entity.pdbx_description
1 polymer ?
#
loop_
_entity_poly.entity_id
_entity_poly.type
_entity_poly.pdbx_seq_one_letter_code
_entity_poly.pdbx_strand_id
1 'polypeptide(L)'
;MSVADKLLADLEEEAAEEEEGGSYGEEEEEPVIKDVQEETQLGLSWDSVESIAKLWDSKMFAEIMLKIEGYISKQAKASEVMGPVEVAPEYQVLVDANNLTVEIENELNIIHKFIWDKYSKRFPELGSLVPNTLDYIRTVKELGNSLDKCKNNENLQQILTNATIMVVSVTASTTQGQQLSEEELERLEEACDMALELKASKHGIHEYVESRMSFIASNLSIIIIIIIIIIGASTASKIMGCPAA
;
A
#
# COMPACT_ATOMS: atom_id res chain seq x y z
N MET A 1 6.51 -42.28 62.25
CA MET A 1 6.59 -41.35 61.11
C MET A 1 6.37 -42.15 59.85
N SER A 2 5.42 -41.72 59.02
CA SER A 2 5.08 -42.37 57.76
C SER A 2 6.17 -42.10 56.73
N VAL A 3 6.39 -43.02 55.79
CA VAL A 3 7.32 -42.83 54.65
C VAL A 3 6.93 -41.61 53.80
N ALA A 4 5.64 -41.24 53.81
CA ALA A 4 5.12 -40.06 53.13
C ALA A 4 5.63 -38.72 53.73
N ASP A 5 5.84 -38.65 55.05
CA ASP A 5 6.29 -37.41 55.70
C ASP A 5 7.79 -37.15 55.45
N LYS A 6 8.57 -38.21 55.18
CA LYS A 6 10.00 -38.10 54.89
C LYS A 6 10.26 -37.68 53.44
N LEU A 7 9.39 -38.07 52.50
CA LEU A 7 9.47 -37.65 51.09
C LEU A 7 9.01 -36.20 50.86
N LEU A 8 8.10 -35.69 51.69
CA LEU A 8 7.68 -34.29 51.62
C LEU A 8 8.76 -33.32 52.12
N ALA A 9 9.54 -33.73 53.12
CA ALA A 9 10.67 -32.94 53.61
C ALA A 9 11.82 -32.85 52.59
N ASP A 10 12.13 -33.95 51.90
CA ASP A 10 13.17 -33.96 50.84
C ASP A 10 12.76 -33.10 49.62
N LEU A 11 11.45 -32.98 49.33
CA LEU A 11 10.93 -32.16 48.22
C LEU A 11 10.80 -30.66 48.57
N GLU A 12 10.60 -30.31 49.84
CA GLU A 12 10.61 -28.90 50.29
C GLU A 12 12.04 -28.34 50.41
N GLU A 13 13.05 -29.18 50.66
CA GLU A 13 14.46 -28.76 50.73
C GLU A 13 15.08 -28.57 49.33
N GLU A 14 14.66 -29.33 48.30
CA GLU A 14 15.07 -29.09 46.90
C GLU A 14 14.41 -27.82 46.29
N ALA A 15 13.22 -27.44 46.74
CA ALA A 15 12.51 -26.26 46.20
C ALA A 15 13.05 -24.91 46.70
N ALA A 16 13.99 -24.90 47.65
CA ALA A 16 14.57 -23.69 48.23
C ALA A 16 16.00 -23.37 47.75
N GLU A 17 16.62 -24.23 46.92
CA GLU A 17 17.99 -24.01 46.41
C GLU A 17 18.08 -23.59 44.92
N GLU A 18 16.96 -23.37 44.22
CA GLU A 18 16.97 -22.93 42.81
C GLU A 18 16.58 -21.45 42.58
N GLU A 19 16.74 -20.57 43.58
CA GLU A 19 16.80 -19.11 43.37
C GLU A 19 18.15 -18.56 43.82
N GLU A 20 19.16 -18.60 42.94
CA GLU A 20 20.01 -17.46 42.56
C GLU A 20 21.23 -17.94 41.74
N GLY A 21 21.32 -17.44 40.49
CA GLY A 21 22.63 -17.09 39.92
C GLY A 21 23.13 -17.89 38.72
N GLY A 22 22.71 -17.47 37.52
CA GLY A 22 23.62 -17.37 36.37
C GLY A 22 23.37 -18.33 35.21
N SER A 23 22.72 -17.82 34.16
CA SER A 23 22.88 -18.36 32.80
C SER A 23 22.98 -17.22 31.79
N TYR A 24 24.08 -17.24 31.03
CA TYR A 24 24.22 -16.55 29.75
C TYR A 24 23.47 -17.36 28.70
N GLY A 25 22.52 -16.75 27.99
CA GLY A 25 21.82 -17.38 26.88
C GLY A 25 20.85 -16.41 26.24
N GLU A 26 21.08 -16.14 24.96
CA GLU A 26 20.34 -15.23 24.09
C GLU A 26 18.84 -15.57 24.10
N GLU A 27 18.02 -14.65 24.61
CA GLU A 27 16.58 -14.64 24.32
C GLU A 27 16.39 -14.03 22.93
N GLU A 28 16.00 -14.87 21.96
CA GLU A 28 15.33 -14.39 20.75
C GLU A 28 14.02 -13.73 21.20
N GLU A 29 14.05 -12.42 21.40
CA GLU A 29 12.83 -11.62 21.46
C GLU A 29 12.13 -11.74 20.10
N GLU A 30 11.07 -12.54 20.02
CA GLU A 30 10.06 -12.34 19.00
C GLU A 30 9.63 -10.87 19.06
N PRO A 31 9.69 -10.10 17.97
CA PRO A 31 9.25 -8.72 18.01
C PRO A 31 7.74 -8.73 18.26
N VAL A 32 7.37 -8.48 19.50
CA VAL A 32 6.02 -8.05 19.87
C VAL A 32 5.78 -6.82 19.02
N ILE A 33 4.93 -6.99 18.01
CA ILE A 33 4.39 -5.89 17.21
C ILE A 33 3.62 -5.05 18.21
N LYS A 34 4.30 -4.08 18.84
CA LYS A 34 3.63 -2.95 19.44
C LYS A 34 2.87 -2.35 18.29
N ASP A 35 1.55 -2.46 18.34
CA ASP A 35 0.66 -1.66 17.54
C ASP A 35 1.18 -0.24 17.61
N VAL A 36 1.88 0.17 16.56
CA VAL A 36 2.14 1.56 16.26
C VAL A 36 0.77 2.08 15.86
N GLN A 37 -0.06 2.33 16.87
CA GLN A 37 -0.97 3.45 16.82
C GLN A 37 -0.07 4.69 16.76
N GLU A 38 0.48 4.94 15.58
CA GLU A 38 0.67 6.28 15.08
C GLU A 38 -0.74 6.89 15.02
N GLU A 39 -1.27 7.25 16.19
CA GLU A 39 -2.14 8.40 16.32
C GLU A 39 -1.29 9.61 15.93
N THR A 40 -1.04 9.72 14.62
CA THR A 40 -0.59 10.97 14.04
C THR A 40 -1.76 11.90 14.24
N GLN A 41 -1.66 12.71 15.29
CA GLN A 41 -2.46 13.89 15.50
C GLN A 41 -2.36 14.75 14.24
N LEU A 42 -3.30 14.56 13.33
CA LEU A 42 -3.56 15.49 12.24
C LEU A 42 -4.98 16.00 12.42
N GLY A 43 -5.16 16.78 13.48
CA GLY A 43 -6.16 17.83 13.53
C GLY A 43 -5.78 18.97 12.57
N LEU A 44 -5.41 18.63 11.34
CA LEU A 44 -5.30 19.60 10.26
C LEU A 44 -6.67 19.62 9.60
N SER A 45 -7.33 20.77 9.69
CA SER A 45 -8.45 21.09 8.82
C SER A 45 -7.90 21.16 7.39
N TRP A 46 -7.81 20.01 6.75
CA TRP A 46 -7.54 19.92 5.32
C TRP A 46 -8.79 20.46 4.63
N ASP A 47 -8.75 21.73 4.27
CA ASP A 47 -9.85 22.39 3.55
C ASP A 47 -9.53 22.56 2.07
N SER A 48 -8.26 22.41 1.67
CA SER A 48 -7.80 22.52 0.29
C SER A 48 -6.97 21.30 -0.14
N VAL A 49 -7.25 20.80 -1.34
CA VAL A 49 -6.56 19.68 -2.00
C VAL A 49 -5.09 20.02 -2.27
N GLU A 50 -4.78 21.28 -2.63
CA GLU A 50 -3.41 21.77 -2.87
C GLU A 50 -2.51 21.66 -1.63
N SER A 51 -3.08 21.82 -0.43
CA SER A 51 -2.31 21.70 0.82
C SER A 51 -1.89 20.26 1.12
N ILE A 52 -2.58 19.30 0.51
CA ILE A 52 -2.40 17.85 0.69
C ILE A 52 -1.43 17.34 -0.37
N ALA A 53 -1.51 17.87 -1.58
CA ALA A 53 -0.78 17.44 -2.77
C ALA A 53 0.56 18.18 -2.98
N LYS A 54 1.40 18.24 -1.94
CA LYS A 54 2.66 19.01 -1.98
C LYS A 54 3.67 18.48 -3.00
N LEU A 55 3.60 17.19 -3.33
CA LEU A 55 4.51 16.58 -4.30
C LEU A 55 4.07 16.92 -5.73
N TRP A 56 2.77 17.00 -6.00
CA TRP A 56 2.24 17.40 -7.31
C TRP A 56 2.75 18.78 -7.74
N ASP A 57 2.74 19.73 -6.81
CA ASP A 57 3.25 21.10 -7.04
C ASP A 57 4.79 21.20 -6.99
N SER A 58 5.47 20.10 -6.63
CA SER A 58 6.91 20.10 -6.53
C SER A 58 7.55 20.21 -7.91
N LYS A 59 8.44 21.20 -8.06
CA LYS A 59 9.27 21.35 -9.26
C LYS A 59 10.08 20.09 -9.58
N MET A 60 10.42 19.30 -8.56
CA MET A 60 11.14 18.04 -8.72
C MET A 60 10.31 17.00 -9.46
N PHE A 61 9.01 16.87 -9.13
CA PHE A 61 8.11 15.94 -9.79
C PHE A 61 7.98 16.27 -11.28
N ALA A 62 7.70 17.53 -11.60
CA ALA A 62 7.60 18.00 -12.99
C ALA A 62 8.91 17.83 -13.77
N GLU A 63 10.06 18.14 -13.16
CA GLU A 63 11.37 18.00 -13.82
C GLU A 63 11.70 16.53 -14.12
N ILE A 64 11.42 15.62 -13.19
CA ILE A 64 11.69 14.20 -13.37
C ILE A 64 10.71 13.59 -14.38
N MET A 65 9.41 13.95 -14.34
CA MET A 65 8.44 13.49 -15.34
C MET A 65 8.84 13.92 -16.75
N LEU A 66 9.26 15.18 -16.94
CA LEU A 66 9.76 15.68 -18.23
C LEU A 66 11.03 14.95 -18.69
N LYS A 67 11.94 14.63 -17.77
CA LYS A 67 13.13 13.82 -18.10
C LYS A 67 12.71 12.42 -18.56
N ILE A 68 11.80 11.76 -17.85
CA ILE A 68 11.29 10.43 -18.20
C ILE A 68 10.63 10.45 -19.58
N GLU A 69 9.73 11.39 -19.87
CA GLU A 69 9.10 11.52 -21.18
C GLU A 69 10.12 11.79 -22.30
N GLY A 70 11.15 12.60 -21.99
CA GLY A 70 12.28 12.84 -22.88
C GLY A 70 13.10 11.58 -23.18
N TYR A 71 13.32 10.69 -22.21
CA TYR A 71 14.02 9.42 -22.40
C TYR A 71 13.14 8.35 -23.05
N ILE A 72 11.82 8.35 -22.80
CA ILE A 72 10.86 7.48 -23.49
C ILE A 72 10.80 7.84 -24.99
N SER A 73 10.71 9.13 -25.31
CA SER A 73 10.63 9.62 -26.70
C SER A 73 11.93 9.40 -27.47
N LYS A 74 13.07 9.54 -26.79
CA LYS A 74 14.38 9.16 -27.30
C LYS A 74 14.54 7.66 -27.13
N GLN A 75 13.75 6.87 -27.87
CA GLN A 75 13.86 5.42 -27.92
C GLN A 75 15.34 5.05 -28.09
N ALA A 76 15.98 4.61 -27.00
CA ALA A 76 17.42 4.47 -26.97
C ALA A 76 17.79 3.39 -27.98
N LYS A 77 18.39 3.79 -29.09
CA LYS A 77 19.14 2.84 -29.92
C LYS A 77 20.16 2.24 -28.97
N ALA A 78 20.11 0.92 -28.78
CA ALA A 78 21.00 0.12 -27.93
C ALA A 78 22.52 0.29 -28.24
N SER A 79 22.88 1.17 -29.17
CA SER A 79 24.22 1.41 -29.70
C SER A 79 25.01 2.50 -28.96
N GLU A 80 24.43 3.30 -28.07
CA GLU A 80 25.14 4.44 -27.45
C GLU A 80 25.59 4.22 -26.00
N VAL A 81 25.20 3.12 -25.35
CA VAL A 81 25.68 2.79 -24.00
C VAL A 81 27.02 2.04 -24.10
N MET A 82 28.07 2.78 -24.46
CA MET A 82 29.46 2.31 -24.37
C MET A 82 30.17 3.08 -23.24
N GLY A 83 30.06 2.54 -22.02
CA GLY A 83 30.67 3.07 -20.80
C GLY A 83 30.12 2.39 -19.54
N PRO A 84 30.72 2.61 -18.35
CA PRO A 84 30.17 2.09 -17.10
C PRO A 84 28.77 2.66 -16.88
N VAL A 85 27.78 1.77 -16.73
CA VAL A 85 26.35 2.12 -16.63
C VAL A 85 26.04 3.05 -15.44
N GLU A 86 26.87 2.99 -14.39
CA GLU A 86 26.77 3.81 -13.17
C GLU A 86 27.10 5.30 -13.38
N VAL A 87 27.76 5.67 -14.48
CA VAL A 87 28.17 7.05 -14.78
C VAL A 87 27.21 7.72 -15.79
N ALA A 88 26.23 6.96 -16.30
CA ALA A 88 25.23 7.50 -17.19
C ALA A 88 24.25 8.38 -16.39
N PRO A 89 23.98 9.63 -16.82
CA PRO A 89 23.00 10.50 -16.16
C PRO A 89 21.59 9.88 -16.12
N GLU A 90 21.35 8.88 -16.96
CA GLU A 90 20.12 8.09 -17.01
C GLU A 90 19.90 7.18 -15.80
N TYR A 91 20.99 6.68 -15.18
CA TYR A 91 20.89 5.86 -13.95
C TYR A 91 20.42 6.71 -12.76
N GLN A 92 20.89 7.95 -12.64
CA GLN A 92 20.42 8.87 -11.59
C GLN A 92 18.93 9.15 -11.72
N VAL A 93 18.44 9.39 -12.94
CA VAL A 93 17.01 9.59 -13.19
C VAL A 93 16.19 8.35 -12.85
N LEU A 94 16.74 7.15 -13.03
CA LEU A 94 16.07 5.89 -12.65
C LEU A 94 15.95 5.75 -11.13
N VAL A 95 17.01 6.07 -10.38
CA VAL A 95 16.99 6.07 -8.91
C VAL A 95 16.01 7.13 -8.39
N ASP A 96 16.05 8.34 -8.94
CA ASP A 96 15.15 9.43 -8.57
C ASP A 96 13.69 9.09 -8.88
N ALA A 97 13.42 8.45 -10.03
CA ALA A 97 12.09 7.98 -10.40
C ALA A 97 11.56 6.88 -9.47
N ASN A 98 12.43 6.00 -8.97
CA ASN A 98 12.06 5.00 -7.97
C ASN A 98 11.69 5.67 -6.63
N ASN A 99 12.49 6.63 -6.17
CA ASN A 99 12.19 7.40 -4.97
C ASN A 99 10.86 8.16 -5.10
N LEU A 100 10.61 8.80 -6.25
CA LEU A 100 9.33 9.44 -6.53
C LEU A 100 8.15 8.47 -6.44
N THR A 101 8.32 7.20 -6.81
CA THR A 101 7.24 6.21 -6.71
C THR A 101 6.79 6.01 -5.27
N VAL A 102 7.73 6.02 -4.32
CA VAL A 102 7.46 5.92 -2.88
C VAL A 102 6.77 7.19 -2.38
N GLU A 103 7.23 8.37 -2.82
CA GLU A 103 6.58 9.64 -2.47
C GLU A 103 5.14 9.72 -3.00
N ILE A 104 4.88 9.26 -4.23
CA ILE A 104 3.53 9.18 -4.81
C ILE A 104 2.64 8.23 -4.01
N GLU A 105 3.16 7.09 -3.53
CA GLU A 105 2.39 6.17 -2.68
C GLU A 105 1.97 6.82 -1.36
N ASN A 106 2.90 7.53 -0.72
CA ASN A 106 2.62 8.24 0.52
C ASN A 106 1.55 9.30 0.31
N GLU A 107 1.67 10.11 -0.74
CA GLU A 107 0.69 11.15 -1.06
C GLU A 107 -0.68 10.57 -1.43
N LEU A 108 -0.72 9.49 -2.20
CA LEU A 108 -1.96 8.78 -2.54
C LEU A 108 -2.67 8.26 -1.28
N ASN A 109 -1.93 7.80 -0.27
CA ASN A 109 -2.51 7.39 1.00
C ASN A 109 -3.08 8.58 1.80
N ILE A 110 -2.39 9.73 1.78
CA ILE A 110 -2.90 10.96 2.42
C ILE A 110 -4.17 11.44 1.72
N ILE A 111 -4.19 11.46 0.38
CA ILE A 111 -5.38 11.82 -0.41
C ILE A 111 -6.52 10.84 -0.15
N HIS A 112 -6.25 9.54 -0.09
CA HIS A 112 -7.25 8.54 0.26
C HIS A 112 -7.87 8.80 1.63
N LYS A 113 -7.05 9.10 2.65
CA LYS A 113 -7.54 9.45 3.99
C LYS A 113 -8.40 10.72 3.97
N PHE A 114 -8.02 11.71 3.17
CA PHE A 114 -8.81 12.93 2.98
C PHE A 114 -10.19 12.65 2.34
N ILE A 115 -10.21 11.90 1.23
CA ILE A 115 -11.45 11.50 0.55
C ILE A 115 -12.33 10.70 1.50
N TRP A 116 -11.74 9.78 2.26
CA TRP A 116 -12.45 8.97 3.25
C TRP A 116 -13.10 9.81 4.33
N ASP A 117 -12.39 10.76 4.92
CA ASP A 117 -12.91 11.64 5.98
C ASP A 117 -14.06 12.52 5.48
N LYS A 118 -13.89 13.15 4.30
CA LYS A 118 -14.93 14.02 3.71
C LYS A 118 -16.16 13.22 3.30
N TYR A 119 -15.97 12.06 2.65
CA TYR A 119 -17.09 11.24 2.14
C TYR A 119 -17.79 10.44 3.25
N SER A 120 -17.13 10.19 4.38
CA SER A 120 -17.73 9.55 5.56
C SER A 120 -18.96 10.31 6.09
N LYS A 121 -19.04 11.62 5.87
CA LYS A 121 -20.24 12.43 6.18
C LYS A 121 -21.48 11.95 5.41
N ARG A 122 -21.29 11.47 4.18
CA ARG A 122 -22.35 11.04 3.27
C ARG A 122 -22.60 9.56 3.31
N PHE A 123 -21.54 8.75 3.30
CA PHE A 123 -21.68 7.30 3.29
C PHE A 123 -20.54 6.64 4.10
N PRO A 124 -20.65 6.65 5.44
CA PRO A 124 -19.59 6.14 6.32
C PRO A 124 -19.33 4.64 6.14
N GLU A 125 -20.35 3.88 5.75
CA GLU A 125 -20.25 2.44 5.58
C GLU A 125 -19.39 2.02 4.39
N LEU A 126 -19.17 2.91 3.40
CA LEU A 126 -18.40 2.59 2.20
C LEU A 126 -16.96 2.16 2.52
N GLY A 127 -16.36 2.77 3.54
CA GLY A 127 -14.98 2.47 3.93
C GLY A 127 -14.76 1.03 4.40
N SER A 128 -15.78 0.41 5.00
CA SER A 128 -15.71 -1.00 5.40
C SER A 128 -16.03 -1.96 4.26
N LEU A 129 -16.75 -1.49 3.23
CA LEU A 129 -17.21 -2.32 2.12
C LEU A 129 -16.16 -2.46 1.02
N VAL A 130 -15.34 -1.42 0.82
CA VAL A 130 -14.31 -1.38 -0.22
C VAL A 130 -12.95 -1.10 0.43
N PRO A 131 -12.17 -2.14 0.77
CA PRO A 131 -10.87 -1.97 1.42
C PRO A 131 -9.77 -1.51 0.45
N ASN A 132 -9.95 -1.69 -0.85
CA ASN A 132 -8.99 -1.25 -1.85
C ASN A 132 -9.11 0.25 -2.09
N THR A 133 -8.02 1.00 -1.83
CA THR A 133 -7.92 2.45 -2.01
C THR A 133 -8.34 2.92 -3.41
N LEU A 134 -7.91 2.23 -4.48
CA LEU A 134 -8.22 2.68 -5.84
C LEU A 134 -9.69 2.47 -6.20
N ASP A 135 -10.23 1.33 -5.78
CA ASP A 135 -11.64 1.01 -6.03
C ASP A 135 -12.52 1.95 -5.20
N TYR A 136 -12.11 2.30 -3.98
CA TYR A 136 -12.78 3.28 -3.14
C TYR A 136 -12.85 4.64 -3.81
N ILE A 137 -11.71 5.19 -4.25
CA ILE A 137 -11.64 6.51 -4.91
C ILE A 137 -12.51 6.54 -6.17
N ARG A 138 -12.42 5.51 -7.02
CA ARG A 138 -13.25 5.41 -8.24
C ARG A 138 -14.74 5.30 -7.92
N THR A 139 -15.08 4.52 -6.90
CA THR A 139 -16.47 4.35 -6.46
C THR A 139 -17.03 5.66 -5.92
N VAL A 140 -16.26 6.39 -5.10
CA VAL A 140 -16.67 7.71 -4.58
C VAL A 140 -16.91 8.69 -5.72
N LYS A 141 -16.01 8.74 -6.72
CA LYS A 141 -16.16 9.59 -7.90
C LYS A 141 -17.43 9.27 -8.70
N GLU A 142 -17.78 8.00 -8.87
CA GLU A 142 -18.98 7.58 -9.62
C GLU A 142 -20.29 7.78 -8.83
N LEU A 143 -20.28 7.58 -7.51
CA LEU A 143 -21.46 7.76 -6.66
C LEU A 143 -21.78 9.24 -6.41
N GLY A 144 -20.78 10.02 -6.01
CA GLY A 144 -20.94 11.42 -5.59
C GLY A 144 -22.10 11.59 -4.59
N ASN A 145 -23.00 12.53 -4.86
CA ASN A 145 -24.19 12.78 -4.03
C ASN A 145 -25.40 11.88 -4.38
N SER A 146 -25.32 10.96 -5.34
CA SER A 146 -26.48 10.17 -5.78
C SER A 146 -26.23 8.67 -5.62
N LEU A 147 -26.57 8.14 -4.44
CA LEU A 147 -26.38 6.73 -4.12
C LEU A 147 -27.29 5.79 -4.95
N ASP A 148 -28.34 6.31 -5.58
CA ASP A 148 -29.22 5.56 -6.48
C ASP A 148 -28.50 5.06 -7.74
N LYS A 149 -27.36 5.67 -8.10
CA LYS A 149 -26.54 5.29 -9.25
C LYS A 149 -25.93 3.89 -9.09
N CYS A 150 -25.85 3.35 -7.87
CA CYS A 150 -25.26 2.03 -7.59
C CYS A 150 -25.87 0.87 -8.41
N LYS A 151 -27.17 0.93 -8.75
CA LYS A 151 -27.86 -0.19 -9.40
C LYS A 151 -27.69 -0.24 -10.93
N ASN A 152 -27.48 0.91 -11.56
CA ASN A 152 -27.57 1.06 -13.02
C ASN A 152 -26.28 1.59 -13.67
N ASN A 153 -25.21 1.78 -12.89
CA ASN A 153 -23.96 2.30 -13.44
C ASN A 153 -23.05 1.16 -13.92
N GLU A 154 -22.83 1.10 -15.23
CA GLU A 154 -21.92 0.14 -15.87
C GLU A 154 -20.47 0.34 -15.41
N ASN A 155 -20.06 1.57 -15.09
CA ASN A 155 -18.70 1.87 -14.62
C ASN A 155 -18.43 1.21 -13.25
N LEU A 156 -19.40 1.23 -12.34
CA LEU A 156 -19.28 0.56 -11.05
C LEU A 156 -19.12 -0.95 -11.18
N GLN A 157 -19.74 -1.56 -12.20
CA GLN A 157 -19.60 -3.00 -12.48
C GLN A 157 -18.21 -3.37 -13.02
N GLN A 158 -17.47 -2.40 -13.58
CA GLN A 158 -16.08 -2.60 -13.99
C GLN A 158 -15.10 -2.44 -12.82
N ILE A 159 -15.49 -1.69 -11.78
CA ILE A 159 -14.65 -1.41 -10.61
C ILE A 159 -14.86 -2.44 -9.51
N LEU A 160 -16.12 -2.77 -9.20
CA LEU A 160 -16.50 -3.63 -8.07
C LEU A 160 -17.19 -4.92 -8.54
N THR A 161 -17.06 -5.96 -7.74
CA THR A 161 -17.82 -7.20 -7.98
C THR A 161 -19.32 -6.97 -7.80
N ASN A 162 -20.15 -7.73 -8.52
CA ASN A 162 -21.60 -7.60 -8.42
C ASN A 162 -22.11 -7.88 -6.98
N ALA A 163 -21.44 -8.76 -6.23
CA ALA A 163 -21.74 -9.00 -4.82
C ALA A 163 -21.52 -7.73 -3.97
N THR A 164 -20.39 -7.05 -4.15
CA THR A 164 -20.08 -5.80 -3.46
C THR A 164 -21.10 -4.71 -3.83
N ILE A 165 -21.47 -4.58 -5.11
CA ILE A 165 -22.46 -3.59 -5.57
C ILE A 165 -23.82 -3.80 -4.90
N MET A 166 -24.29 -5.04 -4.78
CA MET A 166 -25.53 -5.34 -4.08
C MET A 166 -25.47 -4.93 -2.61
N VAL A 167 -24.39 -5.27 -1.91
CA VAL A 167 -24.22 -4.88 -0.49
C VAL A 167 -24.18 -3.37 -0.35
N VAL A 168 -23.38 -2.67 -1.16
CA VAL A 168 -23.30 -1.20 -1.22
C VAL A 168 -24.69 -0.60 -1.47
N SER A 169 -25.49 -1.15 -2.40
CA SER A 169 -26.83 -0.64 -2.70
C SER A 169 -27.83 -0.84 -1.55
N VAL A 170 -27.75 -1.97 -0.85
CA VAL A 170 -28.61 -2.23 0.32
C VAL A 170 -28.23 -1.27 1.45
N THR A 171 -26.94 -1.18 1.76
CA THR A 171 -26.43 -0.28 2.81
C THR A 171 -26.69 1.19 2.49
N ALA A 172 -26.57 1.58 1.22
CA ALA A 172 -26.91 2.92 0.75
C ALA A 172 -28.40 3.27 0.95
N SER A 173 -29.30 2.29 0.89
CA SER A 173 -30.74 2.52 1.12
C SER A 173 -31.05 2.76 2.60
N THR A 174 -30.16 2.35 3.50
CA THR A 174 -30.30 2.48 4.96
C THR A 174 -29.27 3.40 5.61
N THR A 175 -28.47 4.10 4.79
CA THR A 175 -27.38 4.94 5.32
C THR A 175 -27.92 6.10 6.14
N GLN A 176 -27.17 6.47 7.18
CA GLN A 176 -27.48 7.59 8.08
C GLN A 176 -26.77 8.89 7.69
N GLY A 177 -26.02 8.89 6.58
CA GLY A 177 -25.27 10.05 6.14
C GLY A 177 -26.12 11.17 5.55
N GLN A 178 -25.52 12.36 5.44
CA GLN A 178 -26.17 13.57 4.92
C GLN A 178 -25.60 13.96 3.56
N GLN A 179 -26.40 14.65 2.75
CA GLN A 179 -25.93 15.15 1.44
C GLN A 179 -24.81 16.19 1.65
N LEU A 180 -23.74 16.04 0.88
CA LEU A 180 -22.65 17.01 0.86
C LEU A 180 -23.10 18.28 0.13
N SER A 181 -22.52 19.41 0.50
CA SER A 181 -22.67 20.66 -0.26
C SER A 181 -21.95 20.57 -1.61
N GLU A 182 -22.36 21.39 -2.58
CA GLU A 182 -21.75 21.38 -3.91
C GLU A 182 -20.25 21.71 -3.86
N GLU A 183 -19.84 22.65 -3.01
CA GLU A 183 -18.43 23.01 -2.83
C GLU A 183 -17.60 21.86 -2.23
N GLU A 184 -18.18 21.07 -1.31
CA GLU A 184 -17.49 19.91 -0.74
C GLU A 184 -17.40 18.77 -1.76
N LEU A 185 -18.41 18.62 -2.61
CA LEU A 185 -18.43 17.62 -3.68
C LEU A 185 -17.40 17.95 -4.76
N GLU A 186 -17.33 19.21 -5.20
CA GLU A 186 -16.34 19.66 -6.18
C GLU A 186 -14.91 19.39 -5.70
N ARG A 187 -14.58 19.75 -4.45
CA ARG A 187 -13.27 19.45 -3.85
C ARG A 187 -12.98 17.95 -3.73
N LEU A 188 -14.01 17.14 -3.50
CA LEU A 188 -13.87 15.69 -3.44
C LEU A 188 -13.58 15.10 -4.83
N GLU A 189 -14.27 15.59 -5.86
CA GLU A 189 -14.05 15.19 -7.25
C GLU A 189 -12.64 15.58 -7.71
N GLU A 190 -12.21 16.81 -7.42
CA GLU A 190 -10.83 17.28 -7.69
C GLU A 190 -9.77 16.38 -7.04
N ALA A 191 -9.96 16.02 -5.76
CA ALA A 191 -9.05 15.11 -5.07
C ALA A 191 -9.04 13.69 -5.67
N CYS A 192 -10.20 13.21 -6.13
CA CYS A 192 -10.30 11.92 -6.81
C CYS A 192 -9.57 11.94 -8.16
N ASP A 193 -9.72 13.02 -8.94
CA ASP A 193 -9.07 13.19 -10.23
C ASP A 193 -7.55 13.23 -10.08
N MET A 194 -7.07 14.02 -9.12
CA MET A 194 -5.65 14.10 -8.79
C MET A 194 -5.09 12.73 -8.36
N ALA A 195 -5.81 11.97 -7.53
CA ALA A 195 -5.37 10.64 -7.13
C ALA A 195 -5.27 9.65 -8.30
N LEU A 196 -6.20 9.74 -9.26
CA LEU A 196 -6.19 8.93 -10.47
C LEU A 196 -5.04 9.32 -11.41
N GLU A 197 -4.74 10.61 -11.52
CA GLU A 197 -3.63 11.12 -12.33
C GLU A 197 -2.26 10.77 -11.72
N LEU A 198 -2.11 10.89 -10.39
CA LEU A 198 -0.94 10.40 -9.67
C LEU A 198 -0.74 8.89 -9.88
N LYS A 199 -1.83 8.12 -9.85
CA LYS A 199 -1.77 6.68 -10.09
C LYS A 199 -1.35 6.35 -11.53
N ALA A 200 -1.85 7.10 -12.51
CA ALA A 200 -1.45 6.96 -13.90
C ALA A 200 0.04 7.32 -14.09
N SER A 201 0.49 8.42 -13.47
CA SER A 201 1.88 8.86 -13.49
C SER A 201 2.81 7.79 -12.90
N LYS A 202 2.44 7.24 -11.73
CA LYS A 202 3.16 6.09 -11.13
C LYS A 202 3.27 4.90 -12.07
N HIS A 203 2.20 4.58 -12.80
CA HIS A 203 2.23 3.48 -13.75
C HIS A 203 3.22 3.76 -14.89
N GLY A 204 3.21 4.96 -15.46
CA GLY A 204 4.18 5.36 -16.49
C GLY A 204 5.64 5.33 -16.00
N ILE A 205 5.88 5.74 -14.74
CA ILE A 205 7.21 5.62 -14.11
C ILE A 205 7.61 4.14 -14.01
N HIS A 206 6.70 3.27 -13.58
CA HIS A 206 6.98 1.85 -13.45
C HIS A 206 7.33 1.21 -14.80
N GLU A 207 6.58 1.50 -15.85
CA GLU A 207 6.86 1.00 -17.20
C GLU A 207 8.23 1.49 -17.71
N TYR A 208 8.56 2.76 -17.44
CA TYR A 208 9.88 3.32 -17.77
C TYR A 208 11.01 2.60 -17.02
N VAL A 209 10.88 2.43 -15.70
CA VAL A 209 11.88 1.75 -14.88
C VAL A 209 12.02 0.30 -15.31
N GLU A 210 10.93 -0.42 -15.59
CA GLU A 210 10.97 -1.81 -16.06
C GLU A 210 11.71 -1.94 -17.39
N SER A 211 11.38 -1.10 -18.37
CA SER A 211 12.04 -1.06 -19.68
C SER A 211 13.55 -0.80 -19.56
N ARG A 212 13.94 0.13 -18.69
CA ARG A 212 15.35 0.52 -18.49
C ARG A 212 16.14 -0.42 -17.60
N MET A 213 15.51 -1.02 -16.58
CA MET A 213 16.16 -1.96 -15.66
C MET A 213 16.50 -3.28 -16.36
N SER A 214 15.65 -3.73 -17.30
CA SER A 214 15.95 -4.88 -18.17
C SER A 214 17.25 -4.70 -18.97
N PHE A 215 17.55 -3.46 -19.39
CA PHE A 215 18.76 -3.12 -20.14
C PHE A 215 20.00 -2.91 -19.24
N ILE A 216 19.82 -2.27 -18.08
CA ILE A 216 20.89 -1.89 -17.16
C ILE A 216 21.39 -3.07 -16.31
N ALA A 217 20.51 -3.98 -15.90
CA ALA A 217 20.81 -5.03 -14.93
C ALA A 217 20.31 -6.42 -15.36
N SER A 218 20.59 -6.80 -16.61
CA SER A 218 20.17 -8.09 -17.20
C SER A 218 20.52 -9.31 -16.33
N ASN A 219 21.69 -9.34 -15.69
CA ASN A 219 22.07 -10.43 -14.79
C ASN A 219 21.31 -10.42 -13.44
N LEU A 220 20.98 -9.25 -12.87
CA LEU A 220 20.20 -9.16 -11.63
C LEU A 220 18.73 -9.51 -11.89
N SER A 221 18.16 -9.08 -13.01
CA SER A 221 16.81 -9.48 -13.43
C SER A 221 16.72 -10.99 -13.61
N ILE A 222 17.72 -11.63 -14.22
CA ILE A 222 17.81 -13.10 -14.32
C ILE A 222 17.87 -13.74 -12.93
N ILE A 223 18.67 -13.20 -12.00
CA ILE A 223 18.75 -13.73 -10.62
C ILE A 223 17.41 -13.58 -9.89
N ILE A 224 16.74 -12.43 -9.98
CA ILE A 224 15.43 -12.20 -9.36
C ILE A 224 14.38 -13.17 -9.94
N ILE A 225 14.35 -13.36 -11.26
CA ILE A 225 13.47 -14.32 -11.92
C ILE A 225 13.75 -15.75 -11.43
N ILE A 226 15.02 -16.15 -11.33
CA ILE A 226 15.42 -17.46 -10.81
C ILE A 226 14.97 -17.62 -9.35
N ILE A 227 15.15 -16.61 -8.50
CA ILE A 227 14.71 -16.64 -7.10
C ILE A 227 13.18 -16.79 -7.00
N ILE A 228 12.40 -16.04 -7.79
CA ILE A 228 10.94 -16.14 -7.83
C ILE A 228 10.51 -17.55 -8.26
N ILE A 229 11.15 -18.13 -9.28
CA ILE A 229 10.87 -19.51 -9.73
C ILE A 229 11.20 -20.53 -8.63
N ILE A 230 12.33 -20.39 -7.94
CA ILE A 230 12.74 -21.31 -6.86
C ILE A 230 11.77 -21.22 -5.67
N ILE A 231 11.38 -20.02 -5.27
CA ILE A 231 10.41 -19.80 -4.18
C ILE A 231 9.03 -20.34 -4.59
N GLY A 232 8.58 -20.06 -5.81
CA GLY A 232 7.32 -20.59 -6.36
C GLY A 232 7.31 -22.12 -6.42
N ALA A 233 8.39 -22.73 -6.90
CA ALA A 233 8.54 -24.18 -6.96
C ALA A 233 8.61 -24.82 -5.56
N SER A 234 9.35 -24.21 -4.63
CA SER A 234 9.43 -24.67 -3.24
C SER A 234 8.08 -24.57 -2.53
N THR A 235 7.35 -23.49 -2.76
CA THR A 235 6.00 -23.31 -2.25
C THR A 235 5.08 -24.37 -2.86
N ALA A 236 5.03 -24.50 -4.18
CA ALA A 236 4.24 -25.54 -4.86
C ALA A 236 4.55 -26.98 -4.39
N SER A 237 5.83 -27.33 -4.22
CA SER A 237 6.24 -28.63 -3.69
C SER A 237 5.81 -28.85 -2.24
N LYS A 238 5.83 -27.82 -1.39
CA LYS A 238 5.32 -27.89 0.00
C LYS A 238 3.80 -28.10 0.04
N ILE A 239 3.04 -27.41 -0.84
CA ILE A 239 1.59 -27.60 -0.92
C ILE A 239 1.25 -28.99 -1.46
N MET A 240 1.99 -29.46 -2.46
CA MET A 240 1.76 -30.77 -3.11
C MET A 240 2.27 -31.96 -2.29
N GLY A 241 3.23 -31.73 -1.39
CA GLY A 241 3.78 -32.73 -0.48
C GLY A 241 3.03 -32.86 0.85
N CYS A 242 2.01 -32.03 1.12
CA CYS A 242 1.16 -32.18 2.29
C CYS A 242 0.16 -33.33 2.03
N PRO A 243 0.24 -34.47 2.73
CA PRO A 243 -0.80 -35.48 2.63
C PRO A 243 -2.07 -34.88 3.20
N ALA A 244 -3.14 -34.86 2.40
CA ALA A 244 -4.48 -34.59 2.91
C ALA A 244 -4.80 -35.66 3.98
N ALA A 245 -4.68 -35.27 5.24
CA ALA A 245 -5.10 -36.04 6.41
C ALA A 245 -6.51 -35.58 6.83
#